data_AF-G2JB31-F1
#
_entry.id   AF-G2JB31-F1
#
_cell.length_a   1.000
_cell.length_b   1.000
_cell.length_c   1.000
_cell.angle_alpha   90.00
_cell.angle_beta   90.00
_cell.angle_gamma   90.00
#
_symmetry.space_group_name_H-M   'P 1'
#
loop_
_entity.id
_entity.type
_entity.pdbx_description
1 polymer ?
#
loop_
_entity_poly.entity_id
_entity_poly.type
_entity_poly.pdbx_seq_one_letter_code
_entity_poly.pdbx_strand_id
1 'polypeptide(L)'
;MQTNLPFLTDAELREIVKPLRQPAAIARWFKDQGFVTRIKPNGMPLISRAHFEAMMIHTESNHRAHSSGVHLQPDRSALLKRFGKNTSHVHGA
;
A
#
# COMPACT_ATOMS: atom_id res chain seq x y z
N MET A 1 -3.34 -28.13 -8.21
CA MET A 1 -3.44 -27.73 -9.63
C MET A 1 -3.16 -26.25 -9.72
N GLN A 2 -1.93 -25.84 -10.05
CA GLN A 2 -1.59 -24.44 -10.16
C GLN A 2 -2.11 -23.94 -11.51
N THR A 3 -3.25 -23.26 -11.50
CA THR A 3 -3.83 -22.69 -12.70
C THR A 3 -3.10 -21.38 -13.00
N ASN A 4 -2.46 -21.30 -14.17
CA ASN A 4 -1.79 -20.10 -14.67
C ASN A 4 -2.81 -19.04 -15.12
N LEU A 5 -3.77 -18.72 -14.24
CA LEU A 5 -4.77 -17.70 -14.47
C LEU A 5 -4.11 -16.33 -14.25
N PRO A 6 -4.48 -15.33 -15.07
CA PRO A 6 -3.96 -13.97 -14.91
C PRO A 6 -4.48 -13.27 -13.64
N PHE A 7 -5.34 -13.93 -12.85
CA PHE A 7 -5.91 -13.43 -11.61
C PHE A 7 -5.88 -14.49 -10.50
N LEU A 8 -5.95 -14.04 -9.24
CA LEU A 8 -6.06 -14.91 -8.08
C LEU A 8 -7.48 -15.50 -7.96
N THR A 9 -7.54 -16.81 -7.72
CA THR A 9 -8.79 -17.53 -7.51
C THR A 9 -9.35 -17.29 -6.11
N ASP A 10 -10.64 -17.60 -5.90
CA ASP A 10 -11.30 -17.45 -4.60
C ASP A 10 -10.68 -18.31 -3.50
N ALA A 11 -10.13 -19.47 -3.88
CA ALA A 11 -9.42 -20.36 -2.96
C ALA A 11 -8.09 -19.73 -2.54
N GLU A 12 -7.30 -19.25 -3.51
CA GLU A 12 -6.01 -18.59 -3.23
C GLU A 12 -6.18 -17.33 -2.38
N LEU A 13 -7.17 -16.50 -2.71
CA LEU A 13 -7.48 -15.32 -1.89
C LEU A 13 -7.79 -15.70 -0.45
N ARG A 14 -8.53 -16.80 -0.22
CA ARG A 14 -8.84 -17.31 1.11
C ARG A 14 -7.62 -17.88 1.83
N GLU A 15 -6.72 -18.54 1.12
CA GLU A 15 -5.47 -19.06 1.68
C GLU A 15 -4.55 -17.92 2.14
N ILE A 16 -4.41 -16.86 1.33
CA ILE A 16 -3.55 -15.70 1.63
C ILE A 16 -3.99 -14.98 2.90
N VAL A 17 -5.30 -14.86 3.12
CA VAL A 17 -5.89 -14.01 4.18
C VAL A 17 -6.38 -14.78 5.41
N LYS A 18 -6.00 -16.06 5.55
CA LYS A 18 -6.40 -16.86 6.72
C LYS A 18 -6.05 -16.11 8.02
N PRO A 19 -6.97 -16.02 9.00
CA PRO A 19 -8.20 -16.81 9.16
C PRO A 19 -9.49 -16.17 8.59
N LEU A 20 -9.42 -15.10 7.80
CA LEU A 20 -10.61 -14.37 7.35
C LEU A 20 -11.49 -15.24 6.42
N ARG A 21 -12.79 -15.35 6.75
CA ARG A 21 -13.77 -16.15 5.97
C ARG A 21 -14.80 -15.30 5.24
N GLN A 22 -15.07 -14.10 5.74
CA GLN A 22 -16.12 -13.21 5.20
C GLN A 22 -15.61 -12.49 3.94
N PRO A 23 -16.26 -12.61 2.77
CA PRO A 23 -15.81 -11.99 1.52
C PRO A 23 -15.57 -10.48 1.64
N ALA A 24 -16.46 -9.77 2.34
CA ALA A 24 -16.32 -8.34 2.60
C ALA A 24 -15.08 -8.02 3.47
N ALA A 25 -14.75 -8.87 4.44
CA ALA A 25 -13.56 -8.70 5.26
C ALA A 25 -12.28 -8.94 4.45
N ILE A 26 -12.30 -9.95 3.58
CA ILE A 26 -11.20 -10.23 2.64
C ILE A 26 -10.99 -9.03 1.71
N ALA A 27 -12.04 -8.49 1.12
CA ALA A 27 -11.96 -7.30 0.27
C ALA A 27 -11.43 -6.07 1.02
N ARG A 28 -11.86 -5.86 2.28
CA ARG A 28 -11.37 -4.77 3.12
C ARG A 28 -9.88 -4.93 3.42
N TRP A 29 -9.44 -6.14 3.74
CA TRP A 29 -8.03 -6.42 4.02
C TRP A 29 -7.15 -6.09 2.81
N PHE A 30 -7.51 -6.55 1.61
CA PHE A 30 -6.72 -6.24 0.42
C PHE A 30 -6.69 -4.73 0.10
N LYS A 31 -7.79 -4.01 0.31
CA LYS A 31 -7.79 -2.54 0.17
C LYS A 31 -6.87 -1.86 1.17
N ASP A 32 -6.88 -2.32 2.42
CA ASP A 32 -6.04 -1.79 3.50
C ASP A 32 -4.55 -2.01 3.23
N GLN A 33 -4.20 -3.15 2.64
CA GLN A 33 -2.84 -3.43 2.16
C GLN A 33 -2.45 -2.66 0.88
N GLY A 34 -3.34 -1.80 0.36
CA GLY A 34 -3.07 -0.95 -0.80
C GLY A 34 -3.29 -1.60 -2.16
N PHE A 35 -3.90 -2.79 -2.23
CA PHE A 35 -4.18 -3.45 -3.51
C PHE A 35 -5.30 -2.74 -4.27
N VAL A 36 -5.11 -2.60 -5.58
CA VAL A 36 -6.18 -2.15 -6.49
C VAL A 36 -7.12 -3.33 -6.73
N THR A 37 -8.22 -3.38 -5.98
CA THR A 37 -9.22 -4.45 -6.09
C THR A 37 -10.50 -3.98 -6.76
N ARG A 38 -11.02 -4.76 -7.72
CA ARG A 38 -12.44 -4.68 -8.12
C ARG A 38 -13.24 -5.75 -7.37
N ILE A 39 -14.54 -5.56 -7.20
CA ILE A 39 -15.41 -6.53 -6.51
C ILE A 39 -16.16 -7.37 -7.55
N LYS A 40 -16.09 -8.69 -7.40
CA LYS A 40 -16.86 -9.64 -8.22
C LYS A 40 -18.31 -9.71 -7.74
N PRO A 41 -19.26 -10.22 -8.56
CA PRO A 41 -20.65 -10.39 -8.14
C PRO A 41 -20.83 -11.27 -6.89
N ASN A 42 -19.88 -12.15 -6.59
CA ASN A 42 -19.85 -12.99 -5.39
C ASN A 42 -19.29 -12.29 -4.14
N GLY A 43 -18.94 -11.00 -4.22
CA GLY A 43 -18.40 -10.21 -3.11
C GLY A 43 -16.89 -10.40 -2.85
N MET A 44 -16.21 -11.27 -3.59
CA MET A 44 -14.76 -11.46 -3.46
C MET A 44 -13.98 -10.41 -4.27
N PRO A 45 -12.77 -10.02 -3.81
CA PRO A 45 -11.93 -9.14 -4.59
C PRO A 45 -11.42 -9.84 -5.85
N LEU A 46 -11.30 -9.08 -6.94
CA LEU A 46 -10.62 -9.46 -8.17
C LEU A 46 -9.26 -8.79 -8.18
N ILE A 47 -8.20 -9.62 -8.17
CA ILE A 47 -6.82 -9.19 -8.11
C ILE A 47 -6.06 -9.88 -9.24
N SER A 48 -5.37 -9.09 -10.06
CA SER A 48 -4.43 -9.62 -11.05
C SER A 48 -3.24 -10.27 -10.37
N ARG A 49 -2.84 -11.44 -10.86
CA ARG A 49 -1.67 -12.17 -10.33
C ARG A 49 -0.40 -11.36 -10.49
N ALA A 50 -0.19 -10.75 -11.67
CA ALA A 50 0.98 -9.92 -11.93
C ALA A 50 1.06 -8.71 -10.97
N HIS A 51 -0.08 -8.09 -10.67
CA HIS A 51 -0.13 -6.99 -9.68
C HIS A 51 0.16 -7.49 -8.27
N PHE A 52 -0.37 -8.66 -7.91
CA PHE A 52 -0.09 -9.27 -6.61
C PHE A 52 1.40 -9.58 -6.43
N GLU A 53 2.03 -10.21 -7.41
CA GLU A 53 3.46 -10.55 -7.39
C GLU A 53 4.32 -9.29 -7.31
N ALA A 54 4.03 -8.25 -8.11
CA ALA A 54 4.73 -6.98 -8.04
C ALA A 54 4.63 -6.34 -6.64
N MET A 55 3.42 -6.31 -6.06
CA MET A 55 3.19 -5.76 -4.72
C MET A 55 3.95 -6.54 -3.66
N MET A 56 3.98 -7.87 -3.71
CA MET A 56 4.70 -8.70 -2.74
C MET A 56 6.21 -8.49 -2.79
N ILE A 57 6.80 -8.36 -3.99
CA ILE A 57 8.24 -8.06 -4.16
C ILE A 57 8.61 -6.71 -3.49
N HIS A 58 7.77 -5.69 -3.66
CA HIS A 58 8.01 -4.38 -3.04
C HIS A 58 7.68 -4.36 -1.54
N THR A 59 6.76 -5.21 -1.11
CA THR A 59 6.24 -5.25 0.25
C THR A 59 7.18 -5.98 1.22
N GLU A 60 7.99 -6.95 0.77
CA GLU A 60 9.09 -7.50 1.59
C GLU A 60 10.13 -6.44 1.97
N SER A 61 10.32 -5.43 1.10
CA SER A 61 11.18 -4.28 1.38
C SER A 61 10.53 -3.27 2.33
N ASN A 62 9.19 -3.19 2.34
CA ASN A 62 8.43 -2.19 3.10
C ASN A 62 7.93 -2.70 4.47
N HIS A 63 7.68 -4.00 4.64
CA HIS A 63 7.31 -4.59 5.94
C HIS A 63 8.46 -4.57 6.95
N ARG A 64 9.73 -4.46 6.51
CA ARG A 64 10.86 -4.17 7.40
C ARG A 64 10.87 -2.72 7.90
N ALA A 65 10.03 -1.84 7.36
CA ALA A 65 9.92 -0.44 7.76
C ALA A 65 8.68 -0.14 8.64
N HIS A 66 7.68 -1.02 8.67
CA HIS A 66 6.39 -0.75 9.33
C HIS A 66 6.28 -1.28 10.78
N SER A 67 7.40 -1.63 11.41
CA SER A 67 7.51 -1.96 12.85
C SER A 67 8.27 -0.91 13.66
N SER A 68 8.34 0.32 13.17
CA SER A 68 8.81 1.44 13.98
C SER A 68 7.91 2.63 13.74
N GLY A 69 7.34 3.18 14.82
CA GLY A 69 6.62 4.45 14.82
C GLY A 69 7.55 5.63 14.54
N VAL A 70 8.25 5.59 13.40
CA VAL A 70 9.00 6.72 12.89
C VAL A 70 8.02 7.48 12.03
N HIS A 71 7.47 8.52 12.62
CA HIS A 71 6.78 9.61 11.94
C HIS A 71 7.60 10.05 10.72
N LEU A 72 7.23 9.53 9.54
CA LEU A 72 7.78 9.89 8.22
C LEU A 72 7.32 11.28 7.81
N GLN A 73 7.25 12.26 8.72
CA GLN A 73 7.21 13.64 8.26
C GLN A 73 8.58 13.94 7.65
N PRO A 74 8.64 14.46 6.42
CA PRO A 74 9.87 15.04 5.92
C PRO A 74 10.35 16.07 6.94
N ASP A 75 11.66 16.08 7.22
CA ASP A 75 12.26 16.99 8.21
C ASP A 75 11.90 18.44 7.85
N ARG A 76 10.91 18.97 8.58
CA ARG A 76 10.37 20.31 8.37
C ARG A 76 11.47 21.36 8.52
N SER A 77 12.42 21.13 9.42
CA SER A 77 13.53 22.05 9.67
C SER A 77 14.51 22.07 8.49
N ALA A 78 14.81 20.92 7.89
CA ALA A 78 15.62 20.82 6.68
C ALA A 78 14.95 21.52 5.49
N LEU A 79 13.62 21.36 5.35
CA LEU A 79 12.83 22.02 4.31
C LEU A 79 12.88 23.55 4.46
N LEU A 80 12.65 24.07 5.67
CA LEU A 80 12.75 25.49 5.99
C LEU A 80 14.17 26.04 5.77
N LYS A 81 15.21 25.28 6.10
CA LYS A 81 16.60 25.71 5.87
C LYS A 81 16.92 25.82 4.38
N ARG A 82 16.38 24.92 3.56
CA ARG A 82 16.61 24.90 2.11
C ARG A 82 15.81 25.98 1.37
N PHE A 83 14.57 26.24 1.78
CA PHE A 83 13.63 27.06 1.01
C PHE A 83 13.15 28.33 1.74
N GLY A 84 13.40 28.49 3.04
CA GLY A 84 12.93 29.61 3.85
C GLY A 84 13.77 30.89 3.72
N LYS A 85 14.60 31.02 2.69
CA LYS A 85 15.42 32.23 2.45
C LYS A 85 14.84 33.03 1.28
N ASN A 86 13.78 33.79 1.54
CA ASN A 86 13.41 34.94 0.70
C ASN A 86 12.39 35.83 1.42
N THR A 87 12.63 37.15 1.31
CA THR A 87 11.99 38.30 1.98
C THR A 87 12.51 38.53 3.42
N SER A 88 13.27 39.58 3.73
CA SER A 88 13.21 40.96 3.26
C SER A 88 14.59 41.62 3.25
N HIS A 89 14.99 42.19 2.11
CA HIS A 89 16.05 43.18 2.04
C HIS A 89 15.38 44.56 2.03
N VAL A 90 15.07 45.09 3.21
CA VAL A 90 14.71 46.50 3.41
C VAL A 90 16.01 47.27 3.60
N HIS A 91 16.45 48.00 2.58
CA HIS A 91 17.51 49.00 2.69
C HIS A 91 16.85 50.30 3.18
N GLY A 92 17.01 50.61 4.45
CA GLY A 92 16.72 51.93 5.02
C GLY A 92 18.02 52.68 5.25
N ALA A 93 18.17 53.82 4.59
CA ALA A 93 19.10 54.90 4.91
C ALA A 93 18.40 56.22 4.57
#